data_AF-A0A1Q8BP24-F1
#
_entry.id   AF-A0A1Q8BP24-F1
#
_cell.length_a   1.000
_cell.length_b   1.000
_cell.length_c   1.000
_cell.angle_alpha   90.00
_cell.angle_beta   90.00
_cell.angle_gamma   90.00
#
_symmetry.space_group_name_H-M   'P 1'
#
loop_
_entity.id
_entity.type
_entity.pdbx_description
1 polymer ?
#
loop_
_entity_poly.entity_id
_entity_poly.type
_entity_poly.pdbx_seq_one_letter_code
_entity_poly.pdbx_strand_id
1 'polypeptide(L)'
;MNLDGKNLATNGFSCGGAHHLRFLNNTVKNTGGAGIATIECDYLTSDHNIIFHNGYAPCCGWTSAISYNSNQFLNTNAGLHSIISNNILAGEFDSSTNHTDGNGIILDLSCRSGCGTLATAHTPPVLIMNNVVYESGGRCISANAVSDFYVINNTCYKNGEDLTMNNPPGSFVTHESKTGYFVNNISYDWRNTTSSWGGHSVPSYSQQGSNSAISYYKNMWFIGGLNFTPSDPSQFFNQDPLFVGAPSVDPNLGDMEAKALSPSVLGLGLTLQPTSPAIHKGIDPSTIAGLDSAIASDLKRYVYSDIHGNSRAAGSWDLGAYQLSASATAPNPPSGLTATTN
;
A
#
# COMPACT_ATOMS: atom_id res chain seq x y z
N MET A 1 1.33 -19.34 -6.68
CA MET A 1 0.17 -19.83 -7.49
C MET A 1 -0.17 -18.79 -8.55
N ASN A 2 -0.74 -19.16 -9.70
CA ASN A 2 -1.30 -18.20 -10.67
C ASN A 2 -2.81 -18.40 -10.74
N LEU A 3 -3.58 -17.38 -10.36
CA LEU A 3 -5.03 -17.38 -10.34
C LEU A 3 -5.58 -16.24 -11.21
N ASP A 4 -6.49 -16.58 -12.11
CA ASP A 4 -7.30 -15.63 -12.89
C ASP A 4 -8.77 -15.85 -12.52
N GLY A 5 -9.35 -14.87 -11.82
CA GLY A 5 -10.72 -14.95 -11.31
C GLY A 5 -11.77 -14.74 -12.38
N LYS A 6 -11.41 -14.24 -13.58
CA LYS A 6 -12.32 -13.90 -14.69
C LYS A 6 -13.53 -13.04 -14.30
N ASN A 7 -13.39 -12.24 -13.25
CA ASN A 7 -14.43 -11.47 -12.55
C ASN A 7 -15.58 -12.32 -11.98
N LEU A 8 -15.38 -13.64 -11.86
CA LEU A 8 -16.36 -14.61 -11.34
C LEU A 8 -15.99 -15.09 -9.95
N ALA A 9 -14.70 -15.28 -9.67
CA ALA A 9 -14.24 -15.57 -8.32
C ALA A 9 -14.32 -14.29 -7.48
N THR A 10 -14.99 -14.35 -6.32
CA THR A 10 -15.06 -13.19 -5.41
C THR A 10 -13.67 -12.78 -4.96
N ASN A 11 -12.92 -13.64 -4.30
CA ASN A 11 -11.56 -13.32 -3.87
C ASN A 11 -10.56 -14.37 -4.36
N GLY A 12 -9.29 -13.98 -4.46
CA GLY A 12 -8.22 -14.93 -4.75
C GLY A 12 -7.90 -15.83 -3.56
N PHE A 13 -7.80 -15.21 -2.39
CA PHE A 13 -7.68 -15.89 -1.10
C PHE A 13 -8.69 -15.32 -0.11
N SER A 14 -9.23 -16.17 0.76
CA SER A 14 -10.12 -15.75 1.84
C SER A 14 -9.74 -16.42 3.15
N CYS A 15 -9.69 -15.64 4.22
CA CYS A 15 -9.51 -16.10 5.60
C CYS A 15 -10.66 -15.62 6.48
N GLY A 16 -11.17 -16.49 7.35
CA GLY A 16 -12.15 -16.16 8.37
C GLY A 16 -11.80 -16.85 9.69
N GLY A 17 -11.42 -16.09 10.71
CA GLY A 17 -11.18 -16.64 12.05
C GLY A 17 -9.95 -17.56 12.17
N ALA A 18 -8.96 -17.46 11.28
CA ALA A 18 -7.79 -18.35 11.25
C ALA A 18 -6.48 -17.60 11.56
N HIS A 19 -5.38 -18.34 11.72
CA HIS A 19 -4.10 -17.74 12.05
C HIS A 19 -2.91 -18.43 11.38
N HIS A 20 -1.76 -17.74 11.31
CA HIS A 20 -0.49 -18.24 10.76
C HIS A 20 -0.55 -18.60 9.27
N LEU A 21 -1.33 -17.84 8.48
CA LEU A 21 -1.44 -18.06 7.04
C LEU A 21 -0.40 -17.25 6.28
N ARG A 22 0.15 -17.84 5.21
CA ARG A 22 1.18 -17.23 4.38
C ARG A 22 0.78 -17.29 2.90
N PHE A 23 0.53 -16.13 2.32
CA PHE A 23 0.26 -15.91 0.90
C PHE A 23 1.55 -15.43 0.24
N LEU A 24 2.31 -16.37 -0.34
CA LEU A 24 3.66 -16.11 -0.85
C LEU A 24 3.73 -16.33 -2.36
N ASN A 25 4.36 -15.40 -3.09
CA ASN A 25 4.71 -15.59 -4.50
C ASN A 25 3.51 -16.00 -5.38
N ASN A 26 2.37 -15.33 -5.19
CA ASN A 26 1.17 -15.57 -6.00
C ASN A 26 0.97 -14.47 -7.02
N THR A 27 0.44 -14.85 -8.17
CA THR A 27 -0.19 -13.93 -9.12
C THR A 27 -1.70 -14.11 -9.00
N VAL A 28 -2.42 -13.07 -8.61
CA VAL A 28 -3.88 -13.06 -8.54
C VAL A 28 -4.38 -11.92 -9.42
N LYS A 29 -5.32 -12.21 -10.33
CA LYS A 29 -5.89 -11.17 -11.17
C LYS A 29 -7.36 -11.39 -11.48
N ASN A 30 -8.03 -10.31 -11.89
CA ASN A 30 -9.39 -10.34 -12.39
C ASN A 30 -10.35 -11.02 -11.39
N THR A 31 -10.23 -10.78 -10.09
CA THR A 31 -11.25 -11.23 -9.14
C THR A 31 -12.37 -10.19 -9.05
N GLY A 32 -13.59 -10.65 -8.78
CA GLY A 32 -14.75 -9.77 -8.64
C GLY A 32 -14.67 -8.87 -7.40
N GLY A 33 -13.99 -9.33 -6.36
CA GLY A 33 -13.64 -8.65 -5.11
C GLY A 33 -12.12 -8.58 -4.95
N ALA A 34 -11.55 -8.97 -3.81
CA ALA A 34 -10.14 -8.76 -3.46
C ALA A 34 -9.16 -9.84 -3.94
N GLY A 35 -7.89 -9.49 -4.10
CA GLY A 35 -6.83 -10.49 -4.28
C GLY A 35 -6.67 -11.38 -3.04
N ILE A 36 -6.49 -10.76 -1.87
CA ILE A 36 -6.41 -11.41 -0.56
C ILE A 36 -7.37 -10.68 0.38
N ALA A 37 -8.38 -11.38 0.89
CA ALA A 37 -9.30 -10.86 1.92
C ALA A 37 -9.23 -11.70 3.20
N THR A 38 -9.02 -11.06 4.34
CA THR A 38 -9.04 -11.76 5.63
C THR A 38 -9.96 -11.04 6.60
N ILE A 39 -10.72 -11.81 7.37
CA ILE A 39 -11.60 -11.30 8.42
C ILE A 39 -11.30 -12.07 9.71
N GLU A 40 -11.08 -11.36 10.80
CA GLU A 40 -10.88 -11.98 12.13
C GLU A 40 -9.67 -12.92 12.18
N CYS A 41 -8.61 -12.62 11.43
CA CYS A 41 -7.41 -13.46 11.35
C CYS A 41 -6.20 -12.82 12.04
N ASP A 42 -5.17 -13.63 12.32
CA ASP A 42 -3.92 -13.19 12.95
C ASP A 42 -2.69 -13.88 12.37
N TYR A 43 -1.49 -13.34 12.60
CA TYR A 43 -0.23 -13.90 12.09
C TYR A 43 -0.22 -14.13 10.58
N LEU A 44 -0.66 -13.14 9.82
CA LEU A 44 -0.77 -13.21 8.37
C LEU A 44 0.51 -12.73 7.71
N THR A 45 0.97 -13.41 6.67
CA THR A 45 2.03 -12.94 5.79
C THR A 45 1.54 -12.87 4.35
N SER A 46 1.52 -11.68 3.76
CA SER A 46 1.33 -11.49 2.32
C SER A 46 2.63 -10.96 1.73
N ASP A 47 3.39 -11.82 1.05
CA ASP A 47 4.75 -11.51 0.63
C ASP A 47 5.05 -11.90 -0.83
N HIS A 48 5.68 -10.99 -1.58
CA HIS A 48 6.05 -11.18 -2.99
C HIS A 48 4.88 -11.55 -3.92
N ASN A 49 3.67 -11.07 -3.65
CA ASN A 49 2.53 -11.29 -4.54
C ASN A 49 2.44 -10.21 -5.62
N ILE A 50 1.98 -10.63 -6.80
CA ILE A 50 1.47 -9.77 -7.85
C ILE A 50 -0.06 -9.85 -7.80
N ILE A 51 -0.72 -8.73 -7.55
CA ILE A 51 -2.18 -8.66 -7.49
C ILE A 51 -2.63 -7.56 -8.45
N PHE A 52 -3.51 -7.90 -9.38
CA PHE A 52 -3.80 -7.01 -10.50
C PHE A 52 -5.27 -7.04 -10.91
N HIS A 53 -5.87 -5.86 -11.08
CA HIS A 53 -7.16 -5.69 -11.73
C HIS A 53 -8.29 -6.46 -11.03
N ASN A 54 -8.54 -6.15 -9.75
CA ASN A 54 -9.58 -6.80 -8.96
C ASN A 54 -10.65 -5.81 -8.47
N GLY A 55 -11.82 -6.33 -8.07
CA GLY A 55 -12.93 -5.54 -7.53
C GLY A 55 -13.96 -5.07 -8.55
N TYR A 56 -13.94 -5.65 -9.76
CA TYR A 56 -14.79 -5.25 -10.90
C TYR A 56 -16.16 -5.95 -10.95
N ALA A 57 -16.55 -6.72 -9.92
CA ALA A 57 -17.88 -7.30 -9.82
C ALA A 57 -18.76 -6.54 -8.80
N PRO A 58 -19.89 -5.94 -9.23
CA PRO A 58 -20.75 -5.15 -8.35
C PRO A 58 -21.33 -5.90 -7.13
N CYS A 59 -21.37 -7.24 -7.19
CA CYS A 59 -21.81 -8.10 -6.09
C CYS A 59 -20.90 -8.05 -4.86
N CYS A 60 -19.67 -7.59 -5.05
CA CYS A 60 -18.53 -8.06 -4.30
C CYS A 60 -17.54 -6.93 -3.97
N GLY A 61 -18.02 -5.67 -3.96
CA GLY A 61 -17.20 -4.49 -3.67
C GLY A 61 -16.92 -4.27 -2.18
N TRP A 62 -16.46 -3.07 -1.82
CA TRP A 62 -15.69 -2.78 -0.59
C TRP A 62 -14.42 -3.63 -0.49
N THR A 63 -13.69 -3.69 -1.60
CA THR A 63 -12.50 -4.54 -1.72
C THR A 63 -11.26 -3.75 -2.06
N SER A 64 -10.12 -4.35 -1.73
CA SER A 64 -8.77 -3.85 -2.00
C SER A 64 -7.91 -5.04 -2.43
N ALA A 65 -6.75 -4.81 -3.05
CA ALA A 65 -5.87 -5.92 -3.44
C ALA A 65 -5.56 -6.83 -2.25
N ILE A 66 -5.18 -6.22 -1.12
CA ILE A 66 -4.98 -6.90 0.17
C ILE A 66 -5.83 -6.19 1.22
N SER A 67 -6.80 -6.90 1.78
CA SER A 67 -7.65 -6.42 2.87
C SER A 67 -7.48 -7.30 4.10
N TYR A 68 -6.93 -6.70 5.15
CA TYR A 68 -6.86 -7.31 6.48
C TYR A 68 -7.89 -6.64 7.38
N ASN A 69 -9.05 -7.29 7.52
CA ASN A 69 -10.18 -6.74 8.23
C ASN A 69 -10.35 -7.39 9.62
N SER A 70 -10.60 -6.57 10.64
CA SER A 70 -10.93 -7.01 11.99
C SER A 70 -9.89 -7.98 12.59
N ASN A 71 -8.60 -7.77 12.30
CA ASN A 71 -7.55 -8.66 12.79
C ASN A 71 -7.60 -8.79 14.32
N GLN A 72 -7.48 -10.02 14.83
CA GLN A 72 -7.67 -10.34 16.24
C GLN A 72 -6.33 -10.72 16.89
N PHE A 73 -6.15 -10.37 18.17
CA PHE A 73 -5.01 -10.88 18.93
C PHE A 73 -5.23 -12.37 19.23
N LEU A 74 -4.41 -13.24 18.64
CA LEU A 74 -4.34 -14.65 19.04
C LEU A 74 -3.66 -14.81 20.41
N ASN A 75 -2.70 -13.93 20.70
CA ASN A 75 -1.90 -13.95 21.92
C ASN A 75 -1.42 -12.53 22.28
N THR A 76 -0.64 -12.43 23.37
CA THR A 76 -0.14 -11.15 23.90
C THR A 76 1.30 -10.84 23.46
N ASN A 77 1.74 -11.35 22.31
CA ASN A 77 3.06 -11.01 21.78
C ASN A 77 3.11 -9.50 21.50
N ALA A 78 4.15 -8.82 21.98
CA ALA A 78 4.34 -7.38 21.79
C ALA A 78 4.97 -7.03 20.43
N GLY A 79 5.48 -8.02 19.71
CA GLY A 79 6.11 -7.87 18.40
C GLY A 79 5.11 -7.79 17.25
N LEU A 80 5.63 -7.93 16.03
CA LEU A 80 4.81 -7.94 14.83
C LEU A 80 3.97 -9.22 14.77
N HIS A 81 2.67 -9.04 14.53
CA HIS A 81 1.76 -10.13 14.27
C HIS A 81 1.69 -10.40 12.78
N SER A 82 1.36 -9.39 11.97
CA SER A 82 1.16 -9.56 10.53
C SER A 82 2.11 -8.73 9.69
N ILE A 83 2.38 -9.22 8.47
CA ILE A 83 3.32 -8.62 7.53
C ILE A 83 2.70 -8.61 6.13
N ILE A 84 2.76 -7.45 5.48
CA ILE A 84 2.42 -7.25 4.07
C ILE A 84 3.67 -6.66 3.40
N SER A 85 4.46 -7.49 2.72
CA SER A 85 5.78 -7.10 2.23
C SER A 85 6.03 -7.41 0.76
N ASN A 86 6.81 -6.56 0.09
CA ASN A 86 7.36 -6.84 -1.23
C ASN A 86 6.32 -7.19 -2.32
N ASN A 87 5.07 -6.75 -2.18
CA ASN A 87 4.02 -7.02 -3.16
C ASN A 87 3.99 -5.91 -4.24
N ILE A 88 3.54 -6.27 -5.45
CA ILE A 88 3.26 -5.33 -6.53
C ILE A 88 1.76 -5.40 -6.85
N LEU A 89 1.04 -4.30 -6.61
CA LEU A 89 -0.42 -4.23 -6.64
C LEU A 89 -0.86 -3.13 -7.62
N ALA A 90 -1.82 -3.40 -8.51
CA ALA A 90 -2.26 -2.38 -9.46
C ALA A 90 -3.67 -2.59 -10.02
N GLY A 91 -4.30 -1.50 -10.47
CA GLY A 91 -5.60 -1.57 -11.14
C GLY A 91 -6.76 -1.99 -10.25
N GLU A 92 -6.63 -1.82 -8.93
CA GLU A 92 -7.66 -2.22 -7.97
C GLU A 92 -8.85 -1.26 -8.03
N PHE A 93 -10.07 -1.79 -7.91
CA PHE A 93 -11.29 -1.01 -8.02
C PHE A 93 -12.33 -1.44 -6.98
N ASP A 94 -13.32 -0.59 -6.74
CA ASP A 94 -14.52 -0.92 -5.96
C ASP A 94 -15.74 -0.61 -6.82
N SER A 95 -16.22 -1.63 -7.53
CA SER A 95 -17.41 -1.52 -8.38
C SER A 95 -18.73 -1.54 -7.60
N SER A 96 -18.69 -1.50 -6.26
CA SER A 96 -19.92 -1.30 -5.48
C SER A 96 -20.50 0.09 -5.74
N THR A 97 -21.78 0.27 -5.47
CA THR A 97 -22.44 1.59 -5.60
C THR A 97 -21.91 2.65 -4.64
N ASN A 98 -21.01 2.29 -3.71
CA ASN A 98 -20.49 3.21 -2.71
C ASN A 98 -19.16 3.82 -3.13
N HIS A 99 -18.37 3.13 -3.97
CA HIS A 99 -17.07 3.60 -4.46
C HIS A 99 -16.23 4.16 -3.31
N THR A 100 -16.05 3.36 -2.25
CA THR A 100 -15.33 3.79 -1.04
C THR A 100 -13.95 3.17 -0.93
N ASP A 101 -13.73 2.01 -1.56
CA ASP A 101 -12.45 1.29 -1.54
C ASP A 101 -11.73 1.30 -2.90
N GLY A 102 -11.31 0.14 -3.41
CA GLY A 102 -10.42 0.03 -4.57
C GLY A 102 -8.96 0.29 -4.22
N ASN A 103 -8.57 0.05 -2.96
CA ASN A 103 -7.25 0.38 -2.48
C ASN A 103 -6.23 -0.72 -2.86
N GLY A 104 -4.94 -0.39 -2.86
CA GLY A 104 -3.89 -1.42 -2.90
C GLY A 104 -3.91 -2.26 -1.63
N ILE A 105 -3.77 -1.60 -0.47
CA ILE A 105 -3.75 -2.27 0.84
C ILE A 105 -4.70 -1.54 1.80
N ILE A 106 -5.50 -2.30 2.54
CA ILE A 106 -6.27 -1.76 3.66
C ILE A 106 -6.11 -2.63 4.90
N LEU A 107 -5.85 -1.97 6.04
CA LEU A 107 -6.11 -2.51 7.37
C LEU A 107 -7.45 -1.94 7.82
N ASP A 108 -8.46 -2.80 7.96
CA ASP A 108 -9.85 -2.36 8.01
C ASP A 108 -10.56 -2.80 9.29
N LEU A 109 -10.96 -1.82 10.10
CA LEU A 109 -11.67 -1.99 11.37
C LEU A 109 -10.92 -2.84 12.40
N SER A 110 -11.10 -2.51 13.67
CA SER A 110 -10.56 -3.31 14.77
C SER A 110 -11.42 -4.52 15.13
N CYS A 111 -12.64 -4.60 14.61
CA CYS A 111 -13.63 -5.59 14.99
C CYS A 111 -14.74 -5.72 13.93
N ARG A 112 -15.52 -6.79 14.01
CA ARG A 112 -16.57 -7.08 13.02
C ARG A 112 -17.79 -6.16 13.08
N SER A 113 -18.11 -5.63 14.26
CA SER A 113 -19.31 -4.80 14.45
C SER A 113 -19.19 -3.89 15.68
N GLY A 114 -19.72 -2.67 15.57
CA GLY A 114 -19.75 -1.73 16.70
C GLY A 114 -18.43 -0.99 16.96
N CYS A 115 -17.47 -1.08 16.03
CA CYS A 115 -16.25 -0.27 15.97
C CYS A 115 -16.24 0.61 14.72
N GLY A 116 -15.11 1.27 14.47
CA GLY A 116 -14.97 2.28 13.42
C GLY A 116 -14.63 3.68 13.96
N THR A 117 -14.29 3.77 15.25
CA THR A 117 -13.86 5.02 15.91
C THR A 117 -12.50 4.85 16.56
N LEU A 118 -11.82 5.96 16.82
CA LEU A 118 -10.53 6.02 17.53
C LEU A 118 -10.57 5.33 18.89
N ALA A 119 -11.71 5.40 19.59
CA ALA A 119 -11.90 4.74 20.89
C ALA A 119 -11.88 3.21 20.77
N THR A 120 -12.36 2.68 19.65
CA THR A 120 -12.41 1.25 19.36
C THR A 120 -11.19 0.73 18.62
N ALA A 121 -10.34 1.61 18.07
CA ALA A 121 -9.12 1.23 17.37
C ALA A 121 -8.20 0.42 18.29
N HIS A 122 -8.05 -0.87 18.01
CA HIS A 122 -7.20 -1.78 18.75
C HIS A 122 -6.97 -3.05 17.91
N THR A 123 -5.81 -3.15 17.28
CA THR A 123 -5.47 -4.28 16.41
C THR A 123 -4.05 -4.79 16.69
N PRO A 124 -3.76 -6.07 16.37
CA PRO A 124 -2.40 -6.58 16.46
C PRO A 124 -1.42 -5.83 15.57
N PRO A 125 -0.13 -5.69 15.98
CA PRO A 125 0.83 -4.93 15.21
C PRO A 125 1.05 -5.46 13.78
N VAL A 126 0.98 -4.58 12.78
CA VAL A 126 1.15 -4.92 11.35
C VAL A 126 2.26 -4.12 10.69
N LEU A 127 3.15 -4.82 9.99
CA LEU A 127 4.17 -4.22 9.14
C LEU A 127 3.72 -4.25 7.67
N ILE A 128 3.69 -3.07 7.03
CA ILE A 128 3.41 -2.91 5.60
C ILE A 128 4.65 -2.30 4.95
N MET A 129 5.43 -3.08 4.20
CA MET A 129 6.72 -2.59 3.71
C MET A 129 7.12 -3.01 2.31
N ASN A 130 7.95 -2.18 1.66
CA ASN A 130 8.50 -2.46 0.33
C ASN A 130 7.43 -2.81 -0.72
N ASN A 131 6.18 -2.41 -0.53
CA ASN A 131 5.15 -2.66 -1.53
C ASN A 131 5.19 -1.56 -2.59
N VAL A 132 4.83 -1.94 -3.81
CA VAL A 132 4.66 -1.04 -4.94
C VAL A 132 3.19 -1.09 -5.32
N VAL A 133 2.50 0.04 -5.19
CA VAL A 133 1.07 0.14 -5.50
C VAL A 133 0.85 1.27 -6.48
N TYR A 134 0.21 0.99 -7.59
CA TYR A 134 0.03 2.01 -8.62
C TYR A 134 -1.27 1.85 -9.40
N GLU A 135 -1.74 2.96 -9.98
CA GLU A 135 -2.91 3.01 -10.86
C GLU A 135 -4.11 2.25 -10.24
N SER A 136 -4.32 2.38 -8.92
CA SER A 136 -5.51 1.86 -8.25
C SER A 136 -6.59 2.94 -8.19
N GLY A 137 -7.86 2.57 -8.33
CA GLY A 137 -8.99 3.49 -8.27
C GLY A 137 -9.12 4.17 -6.92
N GLY A 138 -8.83 3.44 -5.83
CA GLY A 138 -8.82 3.95 -4.47
C GLY A 138 -7.43 4.34 -3.97
N ARG A 139 -7.17 4.08 -2.69
CA ARG A 139 -5.97 4.53 -1.96
C ARG A 139 -4.77 3.65 -2.30
N CYS A 140 -3.58 4.14 -2.01
CA CYS A 140 -2.41 3.28 -1.99
C CYS A 140 -2.46 2.33 -0.78
N ILE A 141 -2.41 2.89 0.43
CA ILE A 141 -2.41 2.17 1.70
C ILE A 141 -3.32 2.92 2.68
N SER A 142 -4.31 2.21 3.22
CA SER A 142 -5.28 2.76 4.15
C SER A 142 -5.23 2.04 5.50
N ALA A 143 -5.17 2.80 6.58
CA ALA A 143 -5.37 2.36 7.96
C ALA A 143 -6.70 2.93 8.46
N ASN A 144 -7.73 2.10 8.56
CA ASN A 144 -9.09 2.52 8.88
C ASN A 144 -9.56 1.91 10.20
N ALA A 145 -9.66 2.74 11.24
CA ALA A 145 -10.04 2.37 12.61
C ALA A 145 -9.16 1.25 13.23
N VAL A 146 -7.84 1.34 13.04
CA VAL A 146 -6.85 0.37 13.52
C VAL A 146 -5.78 1.01 14.39
N SER A 147 -4.97 0.19 15.06
CA SER A 147 -3.79 0.61 15.81
C SER A 147 -2.53 -0.16 15.45
N ASP A 148 -1.37 0.38 15.85
CA ASP A 148 -0.08 -0.32 15.86
C ASP A 148 0.38 -0.77 14.46
N PHE A 149 0.41 0.15 13.51
CA PHE A 149 0.78 -0.12 12.13
C PHE A 149 2.06 0.60 11.70
N TYR A 150 2.87 -0.08 10.90
CA TYR A 150 4.18 0.37 10.45
C TYR A 150 4.24 0.33 8.93
N VAL A 151 4.06 1.47 8.29
CA VAL A 151 4.07 1.65 6.83
C VAL A 151 5.44 2.17 6.42
N ILE A 152 6.29 1.28 5.91
CA ILE A 152 7.73 1.52 5.78
C ILE A 152 8.20 1.27 4.34
N ASN A 153 8.90 2.22 3.73
CA ASN A 153 9.57 2.02 2.43
C ASN A 153 8.62 1.55 1.31
N ASN A 154 7.38 2.04 1.25
CA ASN A 154 6.46 1.72 0.15
C ASN A 154 6.55 2.78 -0.95
N THR A 155 6.30 2.38 -2.20
CA THR A 155 6.21 3.28 -3.36
C THR A 155 4.78 3.29 -3.89
N CYS A 156 4.14 4.45 -3.85
CA CYS A 156 2.81 4.69 -4.41
C CYS A 156 2.91 5.55 -5.67
N TYR A 157 2.26 5.14 -6.76
CA TYR A 157 2.27 5.89 -8.02
C TYR A 157 0.87 6.01 -8.61
N LYS A 158 0.36 7.24 -8.66
CA LYS A 158 -0.91 7.63 -9.28
C LYS A 158 -2.07 6.71 -8.90
N ASN A 159 -2.26 6.51 -7.61
CA ASN A 159 -3.49 5.91 -7.10
C ASN A 159 -4.57 7.01 -6.95
N GLY A 160 -5.81 6.59 -6.77
CA GLY A 160 -6.98 7.45 -6.63
C GLY A 160 -7.63 7.79 -7.96
N GLU A 161 -7.65 6.85 -8.90
CA GLU A 161 -8.10 7.06 -10.29
C GLU A 161 -9.64 6.95 -10.48
N ASP A 162 -10.35 6.45 -9.47
CA ASP A 162 -11.82 6.36 -9.48
C ASP A 162 -12.45 7.74 -9.20
N LEU A 163 -12.90 8.40 -10.27
CA LEU A 163 -13.55 9.72 -10.19
C LEU A 163 -15.00 9.68 -9.71
N THR A 164 -15.55 8.49 -9.46
CA THR A 164 -16.91 8.33 -8.92
C THR A 164 -16.94 8.47 -7.39
N MET A 165 -15.78 8.39 -6.74
CA MET A 165 -15.68 8.67 -5.30
C MET A 165 -16.05 10.14 -5.01
N ASN A 166 -16.70 10.39 -3.87
CA ASN A 166 -17.17 11.73 -3.50
C ASN A 166 -16.04 12.76 -3.35
N ASN A 167 -14.84 12.32 -2.97
CA ASN A 167 -13.66 13.15 -2.78
C ASN A 167 -12.42 12.36 -3.20
N PRO A 168 -11.30 13.05 -3.53
CA PRO A 168 -10.03 12.38 -3.74
C PRO A 168 -9.66 11.52 -2.51
N PRO A 169 -9.38 10.22 -2.67
CA PRO A 169 -9.35 9.29 -1.54
C PRO A 169 -8.11 9.40 -0.66
N GLY A 170 -7.04 10.03 -1.16
CA GLY A 170 -5.71 10.05 -0.57
C GLY A 170 -4.87 8.82 -0.94
N SER A 171 -3.55 8.90 -0.87
CA SER A 171 -2.65 7.78 -1.16
C SER A 171 -2.34 6.99 0.11
N PHE A 172 -1.65 7.61 1.08
CA PHE A 172 -1.48 7.07 2.43
C PHE A 172 -2.54 7.68 3.35
N VAL A 173 -3.43 6.85 3.89
CA VAL A 173 -4.59 7.33 4.66
C VAL A 173 -4.60 6.74 6.05
N THR A 174 -4.89 7.59 7.04
CA THR A 174 -5.37 7.15 8.35
C THR A 174 -6.76 7.71 8.60
N HIS A 175 -7.67 6.85 9.05
CA HIS A 175 -9.00 7.24 9.48
C HIS A 175 -9.28 6.62 10.84
N GLU A 176 -9.69 7.41 11.83
CA GLU A 176 -10.04 6.90 13.17
C GLU A 176 -8.96 5.99 13.82
N SER A 177 -7.68 6.24 13.54
CA SER A 177 -6.57 5.30 13.84
C SER A 177 -5.53 5.88 14.80
N LYS A 178 -4.73 5.00 15.44
CA LYS A 178 -3.70 5.42 16.39
C LYS A 178 -2.41 4.60 16.38
N THR A 179 -1.33 5.17 16.95
CA THR A 179 -0.01 4.50 17.06
C THR A 179 0.48 4.01 15.69
N GLY A 180 0.54 4.92 14.73
CA GLY A 180 0.91 4.64 13.34
C GLY A 180 2.26 5.24 12.98
N TYR A 181 3.04 4.55 12.16
CA TYR A 181 4.33 5.03 11.67
C TYR A 181 4.38 4.99 10.15
N PHE A 182 4.64 6.14 9.53
CA PHE A 182 4.95 6.23 8.10
C PHE A 182 6.42 6.62 7.95
N VAL A 183 7.24 5.71 7.41
CA VAL A 183 8.69 5.88 7.35
C VAL A 183 9.19 5.63 5.93
N ASN A 184 10.02 6.54 5.42
CA ASN A 184 10.72 6.39 4.14
C ASN A 184 9.82 6.13 2.92
N ASN A 185 8.53 6.45 2.92
CA ASN A 185 7.66 6.13 1.79
C ASN A 185 7.79 7.18 0.66
N ILE A 186 7.45 6.79 -0.56
CA ILE A 186 7.27 7.70 -1.71
C ILE A 186 5.80 7.69 -2.13
N SER A 187 5.20 8.87 -2.29
CA SER A 187 3.94 9.05 -3.00
C SER A 187 4.12 9.96 -4.20
N TYR A 188 3.90 9.46 -5.42
CA TYR A 188 3.67 10.30 -6.59
C TYR A 188 2.18 10.23 -6.89
N ASP A 189 1.44 11.31 -6.62
CA ASP A 189 -0.01 11.24 -6.66
C ASP A 189 -0.60 11.71 -7.99
N TRP A 190 -1.77 11.17 -8.29
CA TRP A 190 -2.53 11.57 -9.46
C TRP A 190 -3.20 12.92 -9.22
N ARG A 191 -3.27 13.71 -10.29
CA ARG A 191 -4.05 14.95 -10.33
C ARG A 191 -4.82 14.96 -11.61
N ASN A 192 -6.12 14.76 -11.50
CA ASN A 192 -6.98 14.90 -12.65
C ASN A 192 -7.30 16.39 -12.89
N THR A 193 -6.99 16.90 -14.08
CA THR A 193 -7.13 18.31 -14.46
C THR A 193 -8.49 18.67 -15.05
N THR A 194 -9.38 17.69 -15.24
CA THR A 194 -10.69 17.83 -15.90
C THR A 194 -11.87 17.33 -15.05
N SER A 195 -11.63 16.89 -13.81
CA SER A 195 -12.54 16.02 -13.04
C SER A 195 -13.64 16.70 -12.22
N SER A 196 -14.58 15.84 -11.81
CA SER A 196 -15.57 15.92 -10.72
C SER A 196 -15.07 16.53 -9.40
N TRP A 197 -13.75 16.50 -9.12
CA TRP A 197 -13.16 17.07 -7.90
C TRP A 197 -12.59 18.47 -8.11
N GLY A 198 -13.03 19.21 -9.15
CA GLY A 198 -12.63 20.61 -9.34
C GLY A 198 -11.13 20.81 -9.58
N GLY A 199 -10.42 19.81 -10.11
CA GLY A 199 -8.99 19.88 -10.39
C GLY A 199 -8.06 19.65 -9.19
N HIS A 200 -8.60 19.18 -8.06
CA HIS A 200 -7.83 18.79 -6.89
C HIS A 200 -6.99 17.52 -7.16
N SER A 201 -5.78 17.48 -6.60
CA SER A 201 -4.92 16.29 -6.59
C SER A 201 -5.38 15.33 -5.49
N VAL A 202 -5.06 14.05 -5.68
CA VAL A 202 -5.11 13.05 -4.61
C VAL A 202 -4.08 13.43 -3.54
N PRO A 203 -4.45 13.66 -2.26
CA PRO A 203 -3.48 13.96 -1.22
C PRO A 203 -2.51 12.79 -1.02
N SER A 204 -1.21 13.08 -0.90
CA SER A 204 -0.19 12.08 -0.64
C SER A 204 -0.38 11.42 0.73
N TYR A 205 -0.66 12.24 1.73
CA TYR A 205 -0.96 11.80 3.09
C TYR A 205 -2.24 12.46 3.59
N SER A 206 -3.15 11.64 4.08
CA SER A 206 -4.46 12.06 4.54
C SER A 206 -4.72 11.54 5.96
N GLN A 207 -5.00 12.45 6.88
CA GLN A 207 -5.60 12.10 8.17
C GLN A 207 -7.07 12.51 8.14
N GLN A 208 -7.96 11.56 8.37
CA GLN A 208 -9.41 11.73 8.33
C GLN A 208 -10.01 11.31 9.68
N GLY A 209 -11.11 11.94 10.07
CA GLY A 209 -11.69 11.71 11.40
C GLY A 209 -10.70 12.03 12.53
N SER A 210 -10.83 11.33 13.65
CA SER A 210 -9.97 11.50 14.82
C SER A 210 -8.77 10.55 14.75
N ASN A 211 -7.54 11.08 14.70
CA ASN A 211 -6.32 10.26 14.77
C ASN A 211 -5.48 10.63 16.00
N SER A 212 -4.63 9.70 16.47
CA SER A 212 -3.72 9.97 17.59
C SER A 212 -2.38 9.25 17.45
N ALA A 213 -1.29 9.88 17.87
CA ALA A 213 0.05 9.29 17.83
C ALA A 213 0.44 8.73 16.43
N ILE A 214 0.13 9.48 15.36
CA ILE A 214 0.60 9.17 14.01
C ILE A 214 1.92 9.89 13.78
N SER A 215 2.97 9.11 13.49
CA SER A 215 4.35 9.59 13.37
C SER A 215 4.83 9.46 11.93
N TYR A 216 5.56 10.48 11.46
CA TYR A 216 6.09 10.53 10.11
C TYR A 216 7.60 10.74 10.15
N TYR A 217 8.33 9.97 9.34
CA TYR A 217 9.78 10.06 9.24
C TYR A 217 10.23 9.96 7.79
N LYS A 218 10.83 11.03 7.28
CA LYS A 218 11.52 11.06 5.97
C LYS A 218 10.68 10.52 4.80
N ASN A 219 9.43 10.99 4.67
CA ASN A 219 8.57 10.61 3.56
C ASN A 219 8.70 11.59 2.39
N MET A 220 8.70 11.09 1.16
CA MET A 220 8.64 11.92 -0.03
C MET A 220 7.24 11.92 -0.62
N TRP A 221 6.84 13.06 -1.16
CA TRP A 221 5.67 13.18 -1.97
C TRP A 221 5.89 14.07 -3.18
N PHE A 222 5.06 13.90 -4.20
CA PHE A 222 5.01 14.77 -5.37
C PHE A 222 3.57 14.93 -5.85
N ILE A 223 3.21 16.16 -6.24
CA ILE A 223 1.87 16.59 -6.69
C ILE A 223 0.78 16.58 -5.60
N GLY A 224 0.66 15.54 -4.78
CA GLY A 224 -0.50 15.33 -3.91
C GLY A 224 -0.62 16.32 -2.75
N GLY A 225 0.34 16.28 -1.82
CA GLY A 225 0.39 17.13 -0.63
C GLY A 225 -0.17 16.47 0.62
N LEU A 226 -0.35 17.26 1.68
CA LEU A 226 -0.86 16.81 2.98
C LEU A 226 -2.22 17.48 3.24
N ASN A 227 -3.20 16.73 3.75
CA ASN A 227 -4.48 17.33 4.17
C ASN A 227 -4.48 17.83 5.63
N PHE A 228 -3.33 17.74 6.30
CA PHE A 228 -3.13 18.09 7.70
C PHE A 228 -1.84 18.89 7.86
N THR A 229 -1.67 19.54 9.02
CA THR A 229 -0.41 20.21 9.37
C THR A 229 0.46 19.24 10.17
N PRO A 230 1.62 18.80 9.64
CA PRO A 230 2.52 17.92 10.38
C PRO A 230 3.19 18.68 11.52
N SER A 231 3.42 17.99 12.65
CA SER A 231 4.15 18.55 13.79
C SER A 231 5.60 18.91 13.46
N ASP A 232 6.22 18.15 12.55
CA ASP A 232 7.53 18.41 11.99
C ASP A 232 7.48 18.33 10.46
N PRO A 233 7.31 19.46 9.76
CA PRO A 233 7.31 19.50 8.30
C PRO A 233 8.61 19.01 7.66
N SER A 234 9.74 18.99 8.38
CA SER A 234 11.04 18.52 7.84
C SER A 234 11.12 17.00 7.62
N GLN A 235 10.09 16.27 8.07
CA GLN A 235 9.92 14.85 7.80
C GLN A 235 9.28 14.58 6.44
N PHE A 236 8.94 15.62 5.67
CA PHE A 236 8.36 15.51 4.33
C PHE A 236 9.24 16.18 3.28
N PHE A 237 9.40 15.51 2.13
CA PHE A 237 10.12 16.02 0.98
C PHE A 237 9.17 16.16 -0.21
N ASN A 238 8.89 17.38 -0.65
CA ASN A 238 8.11 17.62 -1.87
C ASN A 238 9.05 17.71 -3.08
N GLN A 239 9.35 16.57 -3.71
CA GLN A 239 10.23 16.49 -4.89
C GLN A 239 9.79 15.33 -5.78
N ASP A 240 9.99 15.48 -7.10
CA ASP A 240 9.76 14.39 -8.05
C ASP A 240 10.74 13.25 -7.77
N PRO A 241 10.27 12.01 -7.51
CA PRO A 241 11.16 10.86 -7.28
C PRO A 241 11.97 10.45 -8.51
N LEU A 242 11.68 10.95 -9.71
CA LEU A 242 12.40 10.64 -10.97
C LEU A 242 12.50 9.13 -11.21
N PHE A 243 11.36 8.50 -11.51
CA PHE A 243 11.31 7.08 -11.85
C PHE A 243 11.89 6.79 -13.25
N VAL A 244 12.50 5.63 -13.45
CA VAL A 244 13.17 5.24 -14.72
C VAL A 244 12.22 5.22 -15.91
N GLY A 245 10.99 4.74 -15.71
CA GLY A 245 10.01 4.58 -16.79
C GLY A 245 8.62 4.28 -16.24
N ALA A 246 8.10 5.19 -15.41
CA ALA A 246 6.81 5.01 -14.77
C ALA A 246 5.67 4.88 -15.81
N PRO A 247 4.60 4.11 -15.52
CA PRO A 247 3.43 4.00 -16.38
C PRO A 247 2.82 5.37 -16.74
N SER A 248 2.40 5.53 -18.00
CA SER A 248 1.78 6.78 -18.46
C SER A 248 0.29 6.80 -18.14
N VAL A 249 -0.09 7.63 -17.18
CA VAL A 249 -1.49 7.91 -16.84
C VAL A 249 -1.91 9.26 -17.43
N ASP A 250 -3.00 9.29 -18.18
CA ASP A 250 -3.60 10.52 -18.72
C ASP A 250 -4.27 11.31 -17.57
N PRO A 251 -3.86 12.56 -17.31
CA PRO A 251 -4.46 13.38 -16.26
C PRO A 251 -5.86 13.92 -16.62
N ASN A 252 -6.37 13.68 -17.82
CA ASN A 252 -7.66 14.21 -18.27
C ASN A 252 -8.78 13.16 -18.38
N LEU A 253 -8.47 11.88 -18.12
CA LEU A 253 -9.42 10.78 -18.20
C LEU A 253 -9.69 10.18 -16.81
N GLY A 254 -10.91 9.73 -16.57
CA GLY A 254 -11.21 8.85 -15.43
C GLY A 254 -11.03 7.38 -15.80
N ASP A 255 -11.28 6.50 -14.82
CA ASP A 255 -11.28 5.04 -14.98
C ASP A 255 -9.95 4.50 -15.52
N MET A 256 -8.84 5.13 -15.12
CA MET A 256 -7.50 4.76 -15.58
C MET A 256 -7.01 3.48 -14.89
N GLU A 257 -7.58 3.12 -13.73
CA GLU A 257 -7.29 1.88 -13.01
C GLU A 257 -7.67 0.65 -13.82
N ALA A 258 -8.74 0.74 -14.62
CA ALA A 258 -9.14 -0.31 -15.56
C ALA A 258 -8.13 -0.52 -16.70
N LYS A 259 -7.21 0.42 -16.91
CA LYS A 259 -6.15 0.40 -17.93
C LYS A 259 -4.76 0.31 -17.32
N ALA A 260 -4.66 0.10 -16.01
CA ALA A 260 -3.40 0.04 -15.29
C ALA A 260 -2.42 -0.93 -15.96
N LEU A 261 -1.14 -0.57 -15.99
CA LEU A 261 -0.12 -1.44 -16.54
C LEU A 261 -0.04 -2.74 -15.72
N SER A 262 -0.12 -3.90 -16.35
CA SER A 262 0.04 -5.17 -15.64
C SER A 262 1.39 -5.21 -14.90
N PRO A 263 1.42 -5.55 -13.59
CA PRO A 263 2.66 -5.68 -12.82
C PRO A 263 3.69 -6.62 -13.44
N SER A 264 3.23 -7.62 -14.19
CA SER A 264 4.09 -8.57 -14.89
C SER A 264 5.03 -7.93 -15.92
N VAL A 265 4.69 -6.74 -16.41
CA VAL A 265 5.47 -6.01 -17.43
C VAL A 265 6.03 -4.67 -16.93
N LEU A 266 5.81 -4.33 -15.65
CA LEU A 266 6.34 -3.11 -15.05
C LEU A 266 7.87 -3.04 -15.13
N GLY A 267 8.54 -4.18 -14.96
CA GLY A 267 9.99 -4.27 -14.95
C GLY A 267 10.61 -3.32 -13.92
N LEU A 268 11.46 -2.40 -14.38
CA LEU A 268 12.11 -1.39 -13.54
C LEU A 268 11.38 -0.04 -13.54
N GLY A 269 10.15 0.05 -14.09
CA GLY A 269 9.48 1.31 -14.39
C GLY A 269 9.38 2.29 -13.20
N LEU A 270 9.13 1.77 -12.00
CA LEU A 270 9.04 2.57 -10.75
C LEU A 270 10.30 2.53 -9.88
N THR A 271 11.42 2.07 -10.42
CA THR A 271 12.73 2.23 -9.77
C THR A 271 13.25 3.66 -9.95
N LEU A 272 14.17 4.08 -9.10
CA LEU A 272 14.72 5.44 -9.11
C LEU A 272 15.79 5.62 -10.20
N GLN A 273 15.78 6.76 -10.88
CA GLN A 273 16.91 7.20 -11.70
C GLN A 273 18.12 7.58 -10.81
N PRO A 274 19.37 7.49 -11.30
CA PRO A 274 20.56 7.86 -10.51
C PRO A 274 20.60 9.30 -9.97
N THR A 275 19.86 10.21 -10.60
CA THR A 275 19.73 11.62 -10.17
C THR A 275 18.53 11.85 -9.25
N SER A 276 17.81 10.79 -8.86
CA SER A 276 16.64 10.90 -8.01
C SER A 276 16.98 11.57 -6.68
N PRO A 277 16.15 12.54 -6.24
CA PRO A 277 16.32 13.13 -4.93
C PRO A 277 15.93 12.19 -3.78
N ALA A 278 15.31 11.04 -4.06
CA ALA A 278 14.97 10.04 -3.06
C ALA A 278 16.18 9.22 -2.60
N ILE A 279 17.29 9.26 -3.35
CA ILE A 279 18.49 8.50 -3.05
C ILE A 279 19.14 9.01 -1.76
N HIS A 280 19.46 8.09 -0.85
CA HIS A 280 20.10 8.34 0.45
C HIS A 280 19.35 9.33 1.35
N LYS A 281 18.03 9.44 1.24
CA LYS A 281 17.20 10.32 2.10
C LYS A 281 16.49 9.60 3.24
N GLY A 282 16.45 8.27 3.20
CA GLY A 282 15.82 7.45 4.22
C GLY A 282 16.66 7.31 5.48
N ILE A 283 16.02 6.76 6.51
CA ILE A 283 16.62 6.38 7.80
C ILE A 283 16.47 4.88 8.04
N ASP A 284 17.20 4.32 9.02
CA ASP A 284 16.91 2.97 9.52
C ASP A 284 15.67 3.01 10.45
N PRO A 285 14.53 2.43 10.05
CA PRO A 285 13.28 2.49 10.81
C PRO A 285 13.37 1.78 12.17
N SER A 286 14.28 0.81 12.32
CA SER A 286 14.46 0.07 13.57
C SER A 286 15.18 0.89 14.65
N THR A 287 15.66 2.08 14.30
CA THR A 287 16.38 3.00 15.21
C THR A 287 15.55 4.21 15.63
N ILE A 288 14.27 4.28 15.23
CA ILE A 288 13.37 5.35 15.63
C ILE A 288 13.22 5.39 17.15
N ALA A 289 13.45 6.57 17.72
CA ALA A 289 13.37 6.77 19.16
C ALA A 289 11.93 6.56 19.67
N GLY A 290 11.80 5.84 20.79
CA GLY A 290 10.50 5.56 21.41
C GLY A 290 9.73 4.38 20.80
N LEU A 291 10.29 3.71 19.79
CA LEU A 291 9.73 2.47 19.28
C LEU A 291 9.82 1.35 20.34
N ASP A 292 8.77 0.54 20.47
CA ASP A 292 8.78 -0.62 21.35
C ASP A 292 9.93 -1.56 20.99
N SER A 293 10.61 -2.12 22.00
CA SER A 293 11.80 -2.94 21.79
C SER A 293 11.54 -4.25 21.03
N ALA A 294 10.36 -4.85 21.19
CA ALA A 294 9.97 -6.05 20.45
C ALA A 294 9.71 -5.70 18.98
N ILE A 295 9.02 -4.59 18.72
CA ILE A 295 8.82 -4.08 17.35
C ILE A 295 10.17 -3.74 16.69
N ALA A 296 11.05 -3.01 17.38
CA ALA A 296 12.37 -2.66 16.86
C ALA A 296 13.21 -3.91 16.54
N SER A 297 13.17 -4.93 17.41
CA SER A 297 13.80 -6.22 17.17
C SER A 297 13.22 -6.92 15.94
N ASP A 298 11.90 -6.88 15.80
CA ASP A 298 11.21 -7.55 14.70
C ASP A 298 11.46 -6.87 13.36
N LEU A 299 11.45 -5.53 13.30
CA LEU A 299 11.78 -4.75 12.11
C LEU A 299 13.15 -5.12 11.54
N LYS A 300 14.16 -5.31 12.40
CA LYS A 300 15.53 -5.67 11.98
C LYS A 300 15.61 -6.95 11.17
N ARG A 301 14.59 -7.80 11.20
CA ARG A 301 14.52 -9.03 10.39
C ARG A 301 14.09 -8.78 8.95
N TYR A 302 13.49 -7.62 8.65
CA TYR A 302 12.83 -7.35 7.37
C TYR A 302 13.40 -6.13 6.64
N VAL A 303 13.71 -5.04 7.36
CA VAL A 303 13.91 -3.72 6.74
C VAL A 303 15.23 -3.55 5.97
N TYR A 304 16.18 -4.48 6.09
CA TYR A 304 17.52 -4.34 5.50
C TYR A 304 17.65 -4.81 4.04
N SER A 305 16.54 -5.09 3.37
CA SER A 305 16.51 -5.31 1.92
C SER A 305 15.37 -4.54 1.27
N ASP A 306 15.54 -4.17 0.00
CA ASP A 306 14.48 -3.63 -0.84
C ASP A 306 13.61 -4.76 -1.45
N ILE A 307 12.61 -4.39 -2.27
CA ILE A 307 11.71 -5.34 -2.94
C ILE A 307 12.44 -6.31 -3.91
N HIS A 308 13.64 -5.96 -4.38
CA HIS A 308 14.47 -6.81 -5.24
C HIS A 308 15.52 -7.60 -4.45
N GLY A 309 15.53 -7.50 -3.12
CA GLY A 309 16.52 -8.14 -2.27
C GLY A 309 17.87 -7.40 -2.21
N ASN A 310 17.99 -6.20 -2.79
CA ASN A 310 19.19 -5.38 -2.63
C ASN A 310 19.32 -4.92 -1.17
N SER A 311 20.52 -5.01 -0.61
CA SER A 311 20.75 -4.64 0.78
C SER A 311 20.62 -3.13 1.02
N ARG A 312 20.02 -2.75 2.14
CA ARG A 312 20.04 -1.39 2.68
C ARG A 312 21.08 -1.30 3.79
N ALA A 313 22.13 -0.52 3.57
CA ALA A 313 23.17 -0.28 4.57
C ALA A 313 22.83 0.94 5.44
N ALA A 314 23.23 0.92 6.71
CA ALA A 314 22.98 2.03 7.64
C ALA A 314 23.45 3.38 7.06
N GLY A 315 22.53 4.35 7.00
CA GLY A 315 22.82 5.72 6.53
C GLY A 315 22.78 5.93 5.01
N SER A 316 22.43 4.91 4.22
CA SER A 316 22.36 4.98 2.75
C SER A 316 21.06 4.32 2.26
N TRP A 317 19.92 4.78 2.80
CA TRP A 317 18.61 4.26 2.44
C TRP A 317 17.97 5.17 1.42
N ASP A 318 17.54 4.60 0.31
CA ASP A 318 16.68 5.30 -0.62
C ASP A 318 15.24 5.26 -0.11
N LEU A 319 14.48 6.31 -0.38
CA LEU A 319 13.05 6.30 -0.10
C LEU A 319 12.33 5.32 -1.04
N GLY A 320 11.21 4.80 -0.57
CA GLY A 320 10.36 3.88 -1.30
C GLY A 320 10.87 2.44 -1.30
N ALA A 321 10.23 1.62 -2.14
CA ALA A 321 10.36 0.17 -2.17
C ALA A 321 11.67 -0.34 -2.77
N TYR A 322 12.37 0.51 -3.53
CA TYR A 322 13.59 0.15 -4.24
C TYR A 322 14.82 0.80 -3.59
N GLN A 323 15.96 0.14 -3.72
CA GLN A 323 17.28 0.68 -3.43
C GLN A 323 18.05 0.73 -4.74
N LEU A 324 18.65 1.88 -5.07
CA LEU A 324 19.53 1.99 -6.22
C LEU A 324 20.78 1.14 -5.97
N SER A 325 20.93 0.05 -6.71
CA SER A 325 22.16 -0.75 -6.73
C SER A 325 22.90 -0.53 -8.05
N ALA A 326 24.23 -0.60 -8.02
CA ALA A 326 25.07 -0.48 -9.21
C ALA A 326 24.87 -1.63 -10.24
N SER A 327 24.04 -2.64 -9.92
CA SER A 327 23.85 -3.85 -10.71
C SER A 327 22.38 -4.30 -10.81
N ALA A 328 21.42 -3.40 -10.65
CA ALA A 328 19.99 -3.76 -10.62
C ALA A 328 19.58 -4.50 -11.92
N THR A 329 19.29 -5.79 -11.79
CA THR A 329 18.56 -6.57 -12.79
C THR A 329 17.13 -6.73 -12.31
N ALA A 330 16.16 -6.59 -13.20
CA ALA A 330 14.76 -6.83 -12.85
C ALA A 330 14.62 -8.28 -12.33
N PRO A 331 13.89 -8.53 -11.23
CA PRO A 331 13.57 -9.89 -10.84
C PRO A 331 12.82 -10.57 -12.00
N ASN A 332 13.13 -11.85 -12.23
CA ASN A 332 12.36 -12.62 -13.20
C ASN A 332 10.89 -12.66 -12.72
N PRO A 333 9.91 -12.36 -13.59
CA PRO A 333 8.52 -12.60 -13.24
C PRO A 333 8.35 -14.07 -12.84
N PRO A 334 7.45 -14.38 -11.89
CA PRO A 334 7.13 -15.77 -11.56
C PRO A 334 6.86 -16.56 -12.84
N SER A 335 7.51 -17.71 -13.00
CA SER A 335 7.38 -18.55 -14.18
C SER A 335 5.90 -18.85 -14.48
N GLY A 336 5.40 -18.45 -15.65
CA GLY A 336 4.03 -18.77 -16.11
C GLY A 336 3.23 -17.64 -16.78
N LEU A 337 3.80 -16.45 -16.98
CA LEU A 337 3.11 -15.34 -17.65
C LEU A 337 3.39 -15.33 -19.16
N THR A 338 2.67 -16.17 -19.92
CA THR A 338 2.47 -15.90 -21.35
C THR A 338 1.37 -14.87 -21.49
N ALA A 339 1.73 -13.68 -21.98
CA ALA A 339 0.76 -12.67 -22.38
C ALA A 339 -0.15 -13.24 -23.45
N THR A 340 -1.44 -13.41 -23.15
CA THR A 340 -2.46 -13.49 -24.20
C THR A 340 -2.84 -12.07 -24.56
N THR A 341 -2.29 -11.58 -25.67
CA THR A 341 -2.83 -10.42 -26.39
C THR A 341 -4.25 -10.77 -26.84
N ASN A 342 -5.24 -9.99 -26.40
CA ASN A 342 -6.50 -9.81 -27.12
C ASN A 342 -6.55 -8.37 -27.60
#